data_AF-A0A6A4PYQ8-F1
#
_entry.id   AF-A0A6A4PYQ8-F1
#
_cell.length_a   1.000
_cell.length_b   1.000
_cell.length_c   1.000
_cell.angle_alpha   90.00
_cell.angle_beta   90.00
_cell.angle_gamma   90.00
#
_symmetry.space_group_name_H-M   'P 1'
#
loop_
_entity.id
_entity.type
_entity.pdbx_description
1 polymer ?
#
loop_
_entity_poly.entity_id
_entity_poly.type
_entity_poly.pdbx_seq_one_letter_code
_entity_poly.pdbx_strand_id
1 'polypeptide(L)' 'MGLEMLSSMFGGLGTGSLSVPNRSNEPPEQLYATQLSQLQEMGFFDTQENIRALTATSGNVHAAVERLLGNSGGQ' A
#
# COMPACT_ATOMS: atom_id res chain seq x y z
N MET A 1 10.92 -47.39 -20.06
CA MET A 1 10.22 -46.79 -18.91
C MET A 1 11.18 -45.95 -18.07
N GLY A 2 11.61 -44.77 -18.54
CA GLY A 2 12.61 -43.96 -17.83
C GLY A 2 12.56 -42.46 -18.12
N LEU A 3 11.58 -42.01 -18.91
CA LEU A 3 11.36 -40.59 -19.23
C LEU A 3 10.00 -40.08 -18.74
N GLU A 4 9.06 -40.96 -18.40
CA GLU A 4 7.72 -40.58 -17.90
C GLU A 4 7.70 -40.22 -16.41
N MET A 5 8.57 -40.82 -15.60
CA MET A 5 8.69 -40.49 -14.16
C MET A 5 9.41 -39.14 -13.95
N LEU A 6 10.32 -38.76 -14.84
CA LEU A 6 10.99 -37.45 -14.82
C LEU A 6 10.05 -36.31 -15.21
N SER A 7 9.15 -36.53 -16.19
CA SER A 7 8.06 -35.59 -16.49
C SER A 7 6.99 -35.53 -15.39
N SER A 8 6.79 -36.60 -14.61
CA SER A 8 5.86 -36.62 -13.49
C SER A 8 6.42 -36.00 -12.20
N MET A 9 7.74 -35.93 -12.05
CA MET A 9 8.40 -35.30 -10.88
C MET A 9 8.71 -33.81 -11.10
N PHE A 10 8.87 -33.36 -12.36
CA PHE A 10 8.81 -31.94 -12.72
C PHE A 10 7.38 -31.36 -12.59
N GLY A 11 6.37 -32.24 -12.56
CA GLY A 11 5.01 -31.91 -12.10
C GLY A 11 4.83 -31.93 -10.57
N GLY A 12 5.88 -32.21 -9.78
CA GLY A 12 5.76 -32.55 -8.37
C GLY A 12 6.61 -31.73 -7.38
N LEU A 13 7.50 -30.84 -7.81
CA LEU A 13 8.34 -30.04 -6.91
C LEU A 13 8.55 -28.64 -7.50
N GLY A 14 7.75 -27.66 -7.04
CA GLY A 14 7.94 -26.26 -7.45
C GLY A 14 6.84 -25.29 -7.05
N THR A 15 5.66 -25.76 -6.64
CA THR A 15 4.65 -24.92 -5.98
C THR A 15 4.39 -25.44 -4.57
N GLY A 16 5.46 -25.60 -3.79
CA GLY A 16 5.31 -25.41 -2.36
C GLY A 16 4.68 -24.03 -2.23
N SER A 17 3.40 -24.01 -1.85
CA SER A 17 2.58 -22.83 -1.61
C SER A 17 3.12 -21.64 -2.39
N LEU A 18 2.69 -21.48 -3.66
CA LEU A 18 2.61 -20.15 -4.25
C LEU A 18 1.97 -19.30 -3.17
N SER A 19 2.84 -18.63 -2.41
CA SER A 19 2.71 -17.27 -2.00
C SER A 19 1.77 -16.66 -3.04
N VAL A 20 0.47 -16.66 -2.73
CA VAL A 20 -0.26 -15.42 -2.88
C VAL A 20 0.69 -14.48 -2.16
N PRO A 21 1.49 -13.65 -2.86
CA PRO A 21 2.13 -12.56 -2.15
C PRO A 21 0.92 -11.93 -1.49
N ASN A 22 0.86 -12.10 -0.15
CA ASN A 22 -0.19 -11.59 0.69
C ASN A 22 -0.34 -10.18 0.17
N ARG A 23 -1.39 -9.94 -0.63
CA ARG A 23 -1.52 -8.66 -1.34
C ARG A 23 -1.38 -7.70 -0.21
N SER A 24 -0.31 -6.92 -0.21
CA SER A 24 0.07 -6.10 0.93
C SER A 24 -1.13 -5.22 1.22
N ASN A 25 -2.03 -5.73 2.07
CA ASN A 25 -3.15 -5.04 2.64
C ASN A 25 -2.62 -4.34 3.89
N GLU A 26 -1.31 -4.03 3.88
CA GLU A 26 -0.73 -2.99 4.67
C GLU A 26 -1.67 -1.80 4.48
N PRO A 27 -2.40 -1.42 5.53
CA PRO A 27 -3.33 -0.33 5.44
C PRO A 27 -2.55 0.89 4.92
N PRO A 28 -3.19 1.76 4.14
CA PRO A 28 -2.53 2.98 3.67
C PRO A 28 -1.96 3.82 4.84
N GLU A 29 -2.49 3.64 6.05
CA GLU A 29 -1.93 4.15 7.31
C GLU A 29 -0.49 3.70 7.57
N GLN A 30 -0.17 2.43 7.33
CA GLN A 30 1.17 1.88 7.49
C GLN A 30 2.06 2.28 6.31
N LEU A 31 1.52 2.24 5.08
CA LEU A 31 2.27 2.65 3.89
C LEU A 31 2.66 4.13 3.91
N TYR A 32 1.79 4.97 4.50
CA TYR A 32 1.98 6.40 4.56
C TYR A 32 2.31 6.94 5.96
N ALA A 33 2.80 6.09 6.87
CA ALA A 33 3.05 6.47 8.26
C ALA A 33 3.97 7.71 8.40
N THR A 34 5.03 7.78 7.58
CA THR A 34 5.96 8.92 7.57
C THR A 34 5.30 10.21 7.08
N GLN A 35 4.42 10.11 6.09
CA GLN A 35 3.68 11.23 5.53
C GLN A 35 2.59 11.72 6.47
N LEU A 36 1.91 10.79 7.15
CA LEU A 36 0.94 11.08 8.19
C LEU A 36 1.57 11.85 9.35
N SER A 37 2.77 11.44 9.79
CA SER A 37 3.49 12.15 10.84
C SER A 37 3.81 13.59 10.42
N GLN A 38 4.30 13.82 9.19
CA GLN A 38 4.58 15.17 8.68
C GLN A 38 3.31 16.03 8.62
N LEU A 39 2.19 15.45 8.17
CA LEU A 39 0.90 16.14 8.14
C LEU A 39 0.42 16.52 9.54
N GLN A 40 0.57 15.63 10.52
CA GLN A 40 0.24 15.90 11.93
C GLN A 40 1.09 17.01 12.53
N GLU A 41 2.39 17.05 12.21
CA GLU A 41 3.29 18.15 12.63
C GLU A 41 2.86 19.51 12.04
N MET A 42 2.24 19.50 10.86
CA MET A 42 1.67 20.70 10.23
C MET A 42 0.29 21.09 10.77
N GLY A 43 -0.36 20.24 11.57
CA GLY A 43 -1.68 20.48 12.14
C GLY A 43 -2.82 19.67 11.52
N PHE A 44 -2.54 18.75 10.60
CA PHE A 44 -3.52 17.83 10.03
C PHE A 44 -3.55 16.51 10.83
N PHE A 45 -4.43 16.45 11.83
CA PHE A 45 -4.58 15.28 12.70
C PHE A 45 -5.53 14.20 12.15
N ASP A 46 -6.31 14.52 11.12
CA ASP A 46 -7.24 13.58 10.50
C ASP A 46 -6.52 12.56 9.61
N THR A 47 -6.18 11.42 10.18
CA THR A 47 -5.53 10.31 9.46
C THR A 47 -6.33 9.87 8.23
N GLN A 48 -7.67 9.84 8.31
CA GLN A 48 -8.51 9.46 7.17
C GLN A 48 -8.43 10.48 6.02
N GLU A 49 -8.53 11.78 6.30
CA GLU A 49 -8.39 12.81 5.27
C GLU A 49 -6.98 12.84 4.70
N ASN A 50 -5.98 12.71 5.56
CA ASN A 50 -4.57 12.64 5.16
C ASN A 50 -4.32 11.45 4.22
N ILE A 51 -4.84 10.26 4.52
CA ILE A 51 -4.75 9.10 3.63
C ILE A 51 -5.44 9.37 2.30
N ARG A 52 -6.64 9.94 2.30
CA ARG A 52 -7.37 10.24 1.06
C ARG A 52 -6.58 11.22 0.20
N ALA A 53 -5.97 12.23 0.82
CA ALA A 53 -5.11 13.18 0.16
C ALA A 53 -3.84 12.51 -0.38
N LEU A 54 -3.14 11.72 0.43
CA LEU A 54 -1.93 11.00 0.05
C LEU A 54 -2.19 9.94 -1.02
N THR A 55 -3.33 9.24 -0.97
CA THR A 55 -3.74 8.28 -2.00
C THR A 55 -4.04 9.01 -3.31
N ALA A 56 -4.71 10.17 -3.25
CA ALA A 56 -4.99 10.99 -4.43
C ALA A 56 -3.72 11.62 -5.04
N THR A 57 -2.67 11.82 -4.24
CA THR A 57 -1.41 12.43 -4.66
C THR A 57 -0.28 11.42 -4.80
N SER A 58 -0.59 10.12 -4.75
CA SER A 58 0.36 9.01 -4.87
C SER A 58 1.53 9.07 -3.85
N GLY A 59 1.25 9.54 -2.63
CA GLY A 59 2.22 9.64 -1.53
C GLY A 59 2.97 10.97 -1.46
N ASN A 60 2.57 11.98 -2.25
CA ASN A 60 3.17 13.31 -2.19
C ASN A 60 2.56 14.14 -1.06
N VAL A 61 3.35 14.44 -0.02
CA VAL A 61 2.94 15.23 1.15
C VAL A 61 2.56 16.65 0.77
N HIS A 62 3.34 17.32 -0.07
CA HIS A 62 3.10 18.72 -0.44
C HIS A 62 1.76 18.87 -1.17
N ALA A 63 1.52 18.04 -2.18
CA ALA A 63 0.25 18.02 -2.90
C ALA A 63 -0.93 17.57 -2.00
N ALA A 64 -0.66 16.67 -1.03
CA ALA A 64 -1.68 16.25 -0.08
C ALA A 64 -2.09 17.40 0.84
N VAL A 65 -1.13 18.20 1.33
CA VAL A 65 -1.39 19.42 2.10
C VAL A 65 -2.23 20.42 1.30
N GLU A 66 -1.86 20.72 0.06
CA GLU A 66 -2.63 21.67 -0.78
C GLU A 66 -4.08 21.21 -0.94
N ARG A 67 -4.29 19.90 -1.12
CA ARG A 67 -5.62 19.29 -1.20
C ARG A 67 -6.36 19.36 0.13
N LEU A 68 -5.69 19.08 1.25
CA LEU A 68 -6.27 19.15 2.59
C LEU A 68 -6.68 20.58 2.95
N LEU A 69 -5.86 21.58 2.62
CA LEU A 69 -6.18 23.00 2.78
C LEU A 69 -7.39 23.42 1.91
N GLY A 70 -7.47 22.90 0.69
CA GLY A 70 -8.62 23.12 -0.19
C GLY A 70 -9.89 22.41 0.27
N ASN A 71 -9.77 21.27 0.97
CA ASN A 71 -10.91 20.49 1.47
C ASN A 71 -11.37 20.96 2.87
N SER A 72 -10.46 21.44 3.71
CA SER A 72 -10.75 21.94 5.06
C SER A 72 -11.32 23.35 5.09
N GLY A 73 -11.15 24.14 4.02
CA GLY A 73 -11.72 25.48 3.90
C GLY A 73 -13.22 25.54 3.54
N GLY A 74 -13.91 24.40 3.52
CA GLY A 74 -15.29 24.26 3.02
C GLY A 74 -16.37 23.94 4.06
N GLN A 75 -16.07 23.95 5.37
CA GLN A 75 -17.07 23.75 6.43
C GLN A 75 -17.07 24.89 7.45
#